data_AF-A0A948KL86-F1
#
_entry.id   AF-A0A948KL86-F1
#
_cell.length_a   1.000
_cell.length_b   1.000
_cell.length_c   1.000
_cell.angle_alpha   90.00
_cell.angle_beta   90.00
_cell.angle_gamma   90.00
#
_symmetry.space_group_name_H-M   'P 1'
#
loop_
_entity.id
_entity.type
_entity.pdbx_description
1 polymer ?
#
loop_
_entity_poly.entity_id
_entity_poly.type
_entity_poly.pdbx_seq_one_letter_code
_entity_poly.pdbx_strand_id
1 'polypeptide(L)'
;PVLQGIAIAGVLLSTLSIVGPRSLMLNPNLYYLYQEEGYWNTHADTLNRILKDEEEVVALGPAGHHIRWYIEPRVLVGDTMDIEGRSGNYLLLLAEEAKRMAGAQVLYTDEKVSILKQR
;
A
#
# COMPACT_ATOMS: atom_id res chain seq x y z
N PRO A 1 24.70 -48.51 15.62
CA PRO A 1 25.03 -47.47 14.62
C PRO A 1 24.12 -47.46 13.38
N VAL A 2 23.99 -48.55 12.63
CA VAL A 2 23.20 -48.60 11.36
C VAL A 2 21.70 -48.39 11.59
N LEU A 3 21.12 -49.07 12.58
CA LEU A 3 19.69 -48.92 12.95
C LEU A 3 19.31 -47.49 13.39
N GLN A 4 20.22 -46.80 14.07
CA GLN A 4 20.02 -45.39 14.46
C GLN A 4 20.05 -44.47 13.24
N GLY A 5 20.93 -44.73 12.26
CA GLY A 5 20.97 -43.98 11.00
C GLY A 5 19.68 -44.12 10.19
N ILE A 6 19.11 -45.34 10.15
CA ILE A 6 17.83 -45.61 9.46
C ILE A 6 16.68 -44.87 10.15
N ALA A 7 16.63 -44.89 11.48
CA ALA A 7 15.59 -44.21 12.24
C ALA A 7 15.63 -42.68 12.03
N ILE A 8 16.83 -42.07 12.07
CA ILE A 8 17.01 -40.64 11.84
C ILE A 8 16.62 -40.26 10.40
N ALA A 9 17.05 -41.05 9.41
CA ALA A 9 16.67 -40.82 8.02
C ALA A 9 15.16 -40.92 7.81
N GLY A 10 14.49 -41.87 8.47
CA GLY A 10 13.03 -42.01 8.43
C GLY A 10 12.30 -40.81 9.00
N VAL A 11 12.73 -40.31 10.17
CA VAL A 11 12.17 -39.09 10.76
C VAL A 11 12.39 -37.89 9.84
N LEU A 12 13.61 -37.69 9.34
CA LEU A 12 13.92 -36.59 8.44
C LEU A 12 13.05 -36.60 7.18
N LEU A 13 12.91 -37.76 6.53
CA LEU A 13 12.08 -37.92 5.34
C LEU A 13 10.60 -37.66 5.65
N SER A 14 10.08 -38.15 6.77
CA SER A 14 8.70 -37.86 7.18
C SER A 14 8.46 -36.37 7.41
N THR A 15 9.40 -35.66 8.03
CA THR A 15 9.31 -34.22 8.23
C THR A 15 9.37 -33.47 6.91
N LEU A 16 10.27 -33.85 5.99
CA LEU A 16 10.37 -33.25 4.66
C LEU A 16 9.13 -33.52 3.80
N SER A 17 8.51 -34.70 3.90
CA SER A 17 7.27 -35.02 3.17
C SER A 17 6.05 -34.28 3.70
N ILE A 18 6.00 -33.95 4.99
CA ILE A 18 4.90 -33.19 5.60
C ILE A 18 5.08 -31.68 5.37
N VAL A 19 6.29 -31.16 5.51
CA VAL A 19 6.58 -29.72 5.49
C VAL A 19 6.97 -29.23 4.09
N GLY A 20 7.71 -30.02 3.31
CA GLY A 20 8.22 -29.64 1.99
C GLY A 20 7.16 -29.22 0.98
N PRO A 21 6.03 -29.94 0.83
CA PRO A 21 4.96 -29.52 -0.07
C PRO A 21 4.34 -28.18 0.34
N ARG A 22 4.26 -27.90 1.65
CA ARG A 22 3.72 -26.63 2.17
C ARG A 22 4.66 -25.45 1.94
N SER A 23 5.98 -25.65 2.05
CA SER A 23 6.95 -24.58 1.75
C SER A 23 7.02 -24.21 0.28
N LEU A 24 6.78 -25.16 -0.63
CA LEU A 24 6.69 -24.89 -2.07
C LEU A 24 5.43 -24.07 -2.44
N MET A 25 4.37 -24.17 -1.64
CA MET A 25 3.16 -23.34 -1.78
C MET A 25 3.29 -21.96 -1.12
N LEU A 26 4.34 -21.71 -0.33
CA LEU A 26 4.67 -20.41 0.23
C LEU A 26 5.58 -19.61 -0.72
N ASN A 27 5.41 -19.77 -2.03
CA ASN A 27 6.08 -18.89 -2.98
C ASN A 27 5.48 -17.48 -2.84
N PRO A 28 6.25 -16.46 -2.42
CA PRO A 28 5.73 -15.10 -2.28
C PRO A 28 5.15 -14.56 -3.60
N ASN A 29 5.60 -15.09 -4.75
CA ASN A 29 5.06 -14.74 -6.06
C ASN A 29 3.68 -15.37 -6.36
N LEU A 30 3.10 -16.18 -5.47
CA LEU A 30 1.73 -16.69 -5.60
C LEU A 30 0.68 -15.70 -5.08
N TYR A 31 1.07 -14.73 -4.25
CA TYR A 31 0.13 -13.72 -3.78
C TYR A 31 -0.02 -12.65 -4.85
N TYR A 32 -1.27 -12.43 -5.28
CA TYR A 32 -1.64 -11.41 -6.26
C TYR A 32 -1.00 -10.03 -5.99
N LEU A 33 -0.83 -9.68 -4.71
CA LEU A 33 -0.22 -8.42 -4.27
C LEU A 33 1.22 -8.21 -4.74
N TYR A 34 1.95 -9.29 -5.07
CA TYR A 34 3.36 -9.26 -5.52
C TYR A 34 3.52 -9.69 -6.99
N GLN A 35 2.43 -9.98 -7.69
CA GLN A 35 2.45 -10.40 -9.10
C GLN A 35 2.42 -9.22 -10.07
N GLU A 36 1.85 -8.09 -9.66
CA GLU A 36 1.75 -6.87 -10.48
C GLU A 36 2.35 -5.68 -9.72
N GLU A 37 2.97 -4.75 -10.45
CA GLU A 37 3.41 -3.49 -9.88
C GLU A 37 2.19 -2.67 -9.44
N GLY A 38 1.93 -2.64 -8.13
CA GLY A 38 0.89 -1.81 -7.55
C GLY A 38 1.24 -0.33 -7.66
N TYR A 39 0.25 0.50 -8.02
CA TYR A 39 0.44 1.94 -8.23
C TYR A 39 1.20 2.62 -7.08
N TRP A 40 0.84 2.33 -5.83
CA TRP A 40 1.50 2.89 -4.66
C TRP A 40 2.98 2.55 -4.57
N ASN A 41 3.35 1.31 -4.90
CA ASN A 41 4.74 0.87 -4.86
C ASN A 41 5.59 1.61 -5.91
N THR A 42 5.03 1.83 -7.10
CA THR A 42 5.74 2.51 -8.19
C THR A 42 5.86 4.03 -7.97
N HIS A 43 4.87 4.67 -7.33
CA HIS A 43 4.79 6.13 -7.22
C HIS A 43 5.13 6.70 -5.85
N ALA A 44 5.30 5.86 -4.81
CA ALA A 44 5.56 6.28 -3.43
C ALA A 44 6.65 7.35 -3.32
N ASP A 45 7.81 7.12 -3.93
CA ASP A 45 8.96 8.04 -3.85
C ASP A 45 8.66 9.43 -4.41
N THR A 46 7.87 9.51 -5.48
CA THR A 46 7.49 10.78 -6.09
C THR A 46 6.47 11.51 -5.20
N LEU A 47 5.47 10.79 -4.70
CA LEU A 47 4.44 11.35 -3.83
C LEU A 47 5.02 11.84 -2.50
N ASN A 48 5.91 11.07 -1.87
CA ASN A 48 6.59 11.47 -0.64
C ASN A 48 7.52 12.67 -0.85
N ARG A 49 8.15 12.80 -2.02
CA ARG A 49 8.94 13.99 -2.35
C ARG A 49 8.08 15.25 -2.45
N ILE A 50 6.86 15.13 -2.99
CA ILE A 50 5.89 16.23 -3.07
C ILE A 50 5.38 16.60 -1.66
N LEU A 51 5.23 15.61 -0.79
CA LEU A 51 4.66 15.75 0.56
C LEU A 51 5.73 15.87 1.69
N LYS A 52 6.99 16.10 1.35
CA LYS A 52 8.16 15.94 2.25
C LYS A 52 8.05 16.70 3.58
N ASP A 53 7.32 17.81 3.60
CA ASP A 53 7.20 18.69 4.77
C ASP A 53 5.79 18.68 5.38
N GLU A 54 4.92 17.77 4.93
CA GLU A 54 3.55 17.67 5.41
C GLU A 54 3.44 16.61 6.52
N GLU A 55 2.89 16.99 7.68
CA GLU A 55 2.70 16.03 8.78
C GLU A 55 1.54 15.05 8.49
N GLU A 56 0.54 15.52 7.73
CA GLU A 56 -0.70 14.80 7.48
C GLU A 56 -1.24 15.05 6.07
N VAL A 57 -1.85 14.01 5.50
CA VAL A 57 -2.61 14.08 4.26
C VAL A 57 -3.94 13.34 4.41
N VAL A 58 -4.99 13.92 3.85
CA VAL A 58 -6.31 13.31 3.79
C VAL A 58 -6.51 12.63 2.44
N ALA A 59 -6.57 11.30 2.43
CA ALA A 59 -6.92 10.54 1.24
C ALA A 59 -8.44 10.42 1.09
N LEU A 60 -8.98 10.95 -0.02
CA LEU A 60 -10.39 10.91 -0.37
C LEU A 60 -10.66 9.95 -1.53
N GLY A 61 -11.72 9.15 -1.38
CA GLY A 61 -12.10 8.09 -2.31
C GLY A 61 -11.44 6.74 -1.99
N PRO A 62 -11.42 5.80 -2.95
CA PRO A 62 -11.08 4.39 -2.69
C PRO A 62 -9.56 4.14 -2.60
N ALA A 63 -8.87 4.84 -1.70
CA ALA A 63 -7.42 4.73 -1.48
C ALA A 63 -6.97 3.33 -1.01
N GLY A 64 -7.85 2.66 -0.28
CA GLY A 64 -7.50 1.47 0.50
C GLY A 64 -6.60 1.81 1.69
N HIS A 65 -6.67 1.02 2.77
CA HIS A 65 -5.88 1.29 3.97
C HIS A 65 -4.37 1.07 3.78
N HIS A 66 -3.97 0.33 2.74
CA HIS A 66 -2.58 0.01 2.45
C HIS A 66 -1.76 1.24 2.00
N ILE A 67 -2.39 2.34 1.58
CA ILE A 67 -1.69 3.59 1.22
C ILE A 67 -0.76 4.08 2.35
N ARG A 68 -1.15 3.80 3.61
CA ARG A 68 -0.37 4.13 4.82
C ARG A 68 0.99 3.44 4.91
N TRP A 69 1.22 2.40 4.10
CA TRP A 69 2.52 1.73 4.03
C TRP A 69 3.47 2.40 3.05
N TYR A 70 2.96 3.25 2.16
CA TYR A 70 3.72 3.85 1.07
C TYR A 70 3.91 5.36 1.24
N ILE A 71 2.97 6.03 1.92
CA ILE A 71 3.00 7.48 2.12
C ILE A 71 3.55 7.79 3.52
N GLU A 72 4.58 8.63 3.58
CA GLU A 72 5.29 9.01 4.81
C GLU A 72 4.45 9.87 5.77
N PRO A 73 3.74 10.93 5.30
CA PRO A 73 2.79 11.65 6.13
C PRO A 73 1.71 10.76 6.74
N ARG A 74 1.16 11.18 7.88
CA ARG A 74 0.01 10.49 8.47
C ARG A 74 -1.17 10.54 7.50
N VAL A 75 -1.64 9.38 7.02
CA VAL A 75 -2.78 9.32 6.11
C VAL A 75 -4.11 9.13 6.85
N LEU A 76 -4.94 10.16 6.81
CA LEU A 76 -6.36 10.06 7.17
C LEU A 76 -7.13 9.60 5.94
N VAL A 77 -7.76 8.42 6.02
CA VAL A 77 -8.51 7.86 4.89
C VAL A 77 -9.99 8.08 5.16
N GLY A 78 -10.68 8.74 4.24
CA GLY A 78 -12.12 8.92 4.27
C GLY A 78 -12.70 8.77 2.87
N ASP A 79 -13.56 7.77 2.66
CA ASP A 79 -14.20 7.58 1.36
C ASP A 79 -15.14 8.75 1.03
N THR A 80 -15.92 9.17 2.03
CA THR A 80 -16.71 10.40 2.00
C THR A 80 -16.39 11.23 3.24
N MET A 81 -15.92 12.45 3.04
CA MET A 81 -15.71 13.43 4.11
C MET A 81 -16.25 14.78 3.67
N ASP A 82 -16.76 15.55 4.64
CA ASP A 82 -17.04 16.95 4.41
C ASP A 82 -15.73 17.74 4.47
N ILE A 83 -15.30 18.23 3.31
CA ILE A 83 -14.04 18.96 3.10
C ILE A 83 -14.26 20.45 2.90
N GLU A 84 -15.52 20.90 2.87
CA GLU A 84 -15.84 22.29 2.62
C GLU A 84 -15.35 23.16 3.80
N GLY A 85 -14.53 24.17 3.48
CA GLY A 85 -13.96 25.08 4.48
C GLY A 85 -12.88 24.48 5.37
N ARG A 86 -12.37 23.27 5.08
CA ARG A 86 -11.27 22.65 5.84
C ARG A 86 -9.93 22.84 5.15
N SER A 87 -8.98 23.49 5.84
CA SER A 87 -7.59 23.59 5.40
C SER A 87 -6.87 22.25 5.54
N GLY A 88 -5.99 21.92 4.58
CA GLY A 88 -5.18 20.71 4.63
C GLY A 88 -4.62 20.29 3.28
N ASN A 89 -3.84 19.21 3.28
CA ASN A 89 -3.42 18.53 2.06
C ASN A 89 -4.33 17.34 1.80
N TYR A 90 -4.77 17.22 0.56
CA TYR A 90 -5.74 16.23 0.15
C TYR A 90 -5.18 15.41 -1.01
N LEU A 91 -5.22 14.10 -0.85
CA LEU A 91 -4.89 13.12 -1.88
C LEU A 91 -6.21 12.59 -2.43
N LEU A 92 -6.58 13.04 -3.62
CA LEU A 92 -7.83 12.72 -4.28
C LEU A 92 -7.64 11.57 -5.26
N LEU A 93 -8.43 10.51 -5.11
CA LEU A 93 -8.47 9.38 -6.04
C LEU A 93 -9.64 9.45 -7.03
N LEU A 94 -10.52 10.43 -6.86
CA LEU A 94 -11.65 10.68 -7.73
C LEU A 94 -11.59 12.12 -8.21
N ALA A 95 -11.50 12.32 -9.52
CA ALA A 95 -11.42 13.64 -10.14
C ALA A 95 -12.63 14.54 -9.81
N GLU A 96 -13.79 13.93 -9.54
CA GLU A 96 -15.01 14.66 -9.14
C GLU A 96 -14.86 15.36 -7.77
N GLU A 97 -14.06 14.80 -6.84
CA GLU A 97 -13.79 15.44 -5.55
C GLU A 97 -12.96 16.73 -5.72
N ALA A 98 -12.14 16.82 -6.78
CA ALA A 98 -11.36 18.02 -7.05
C ALA A 98 -12.25 19.23 -7.36
N LYS A 99 -13.45 19.02 -7.92
CA LYS A 99 -14.42 20.10 -8.21
C LYS A 99 -14.98 20.72 -6.92
N ARG A 100 -15.02 19.97 -5.81
CA ARG A 100 -15.49 20.45 -4.50
C ARG A 100 -14.46 21.32 -3.79
N MET A 101 -13.21 21.31 -4.25
CA MET A 101 -12.09 22.06 -3.68
C MET A 101 -11.76 23.30 -4.52
N ALA A 102 -12.78 24.09 -4.87
CA ALA A 102 -12.60 25.31 -5.64
C ALA A 102 -11.65 26.28 -4.91
N GLY A 103 -10.52 26.62 -5.55
CA GLY A 103 -9.48 27.49 -4.98
C GLY A 103 -8.32 26.78 -4.30
N ALA A 104 -8.33 25.45 -4.21
CA ALA A 104 -7.18 24.68 -3.76
C ALA A 104 -6.03 24.73 -4.79
N GLN A 105 -4.80 24.75 -4.29
CA GLN A 105 -3.60 24.68 -5.11
C GLN A 105 -3.34 23.23 -5.53
N VAL A 106 -3.24 22.97 -6.83
CA VAL A 106 -2.80 21.66 -7.34
C VAL A 106 -1.28 21.53 -7.13
N LEU A 107 -0.85 20.57 -6.33
CA LEU A 107 0.57 20.25 -6.14
C LEU A 107 1.04 19.19 -7.13
N TYR A 108 0.16 18.25 -7.48
CA TYR A 108 0.46 17.14 -8.38
C TYR A 108 -0.83 16.52 -8.94
N THR A 109 -0.79 16.03 -10.17
CA THR A 109 -1.86 15.25 -10.79
C THR A 109 -1.26 14.24 -11.76
N ASP A 110 -1.75 13.02 -11.70
CA ASP A 110 -1.52 11.98 -12.71
C ASP A 110 -2.83 11.26 -13.08
N GLU A 111 -2.72 10.08 -13.70
CA GLU A 111 -3.89 9.32 -14.15
C GLU A 111 -4.75 8.72 -13.03
N LYS A 112 -4.24 8.58 -11.80
CA LYS A 112 -4.98 8.00 -10.66
C LYS A 112 -5.18 8.94 -9.48
N VAL A 113 -4.24 9.86 -9.24
CA VAL A 113 -4.20 10.67 -8.02
C VAL A 113 -3.99 12.14 -8.34
N SER A 114 -4.65 13.01 -7.58
CA SER A 114 -4.33 14.43 -7.49
C SER A 114 -4.03 14.83 -6.06
N ILE A 115 -2.94 15.54 -5.83
CA ILE A 115 -2.61 16.13 -4.53
C ILE A 115 -2.97 17.62 -4.59
N LEU A 116 -3.91 18.03 -3.75
CA LEU A 116 -4.36 19.41 -3.62
C LEU A 116 -4.02 19.96 -2.24
N LYS A 117 -3.67 21.24 -2.17
CA LYS A 117 -3.45 21.98 -0.92
C LYS A 117 -4.49 23.07 -0.77
N GLN A 118 -5.33 22.95 0.25
CA GLN A 118 -6.35 23.94 0.58
C GLN A 118 -5.91 24.75 1.79
N ARG A 119 -5.85 26.08 1.63
CA ARG A 119 -5.49 27.04 2.68
C ARG A 119 -6.74 27.66 3.28
#